data_AF-A0A2S2QHU7-F1
#
_entry.id   AF-A0A2S2QHU7-F1
#
_cell.length_a   1.000
_cell.length_b   1.000
_cell.length_c   1.000
_cell.angle_alpha   90.00
_cell.angle_beta   90.00
_cell.angle_gamma   90.00
#
_symmetry.space_group_name_H-M   'P 1'
#
loop_
_entity.id
_entity.type
_entity.pdbx_description
1 polymer ?
#
loop_
_entity_poly.entity_id
_entity_poly.type
_entity_poly.pdbx_seq_one_letter_code
_entity_poly.pdbx_strand_id
1 'polypeptide(L)'
;INRTFFFDVHPPLGKMLIALSGVLTGYNGSFPFEKPGDKYEGVNYVGMREFCSILGGALIPFTFISIWEMTHSLNAATLSSTLVLFDVGTLTLTQYILLDPILLFFMLASFVGICKFRSLTAS
;
A
#
# COMPACT_ATOMS: atom_id res chain seq x y z
N ILE A 1 5.17 -17.30 -7.60
CA ILE A 1 4.63 -18.57 -7.06
C ILE A 1 5.14 -19.77 -7.87
N ASN A 2 4.99 -19.79 -9.19
CA ASN A 2 5.53 -20.87 -10.05
C ASN A 2 7.06 -20.87 -10.24
N ARG A 3 7.82 -20.01 -9.54
CA ARG A 3 9.28 -19.81 -9.69
C ARG A 3 9.77 -19.64 -11.14
N THR A 4 8.89 -19.18 -12.04
CA THR A 4 9.21 -18.85 -13.42
C THR A 4 9.76 -17.44 -13.49
N PHE A 5 10.85 -17.25 -14.25
CA PHE A 5 11.38 -15.93 -14.52
C PHE A 5 10.41 -15.18 -15.46
N PHE A 6 10.06 -13.96 -15.09
CA PHE A 6 9.25 -13.07 -15.91
C PHE A 6 9.92 -11.69 -15.95
N PHE A 7 9.98 -11.10 -17.13
CA PHE A 7 10.57 -9.78 -17.31
C PHE A 7 9.48 -8.72 -17.15
N ASP A 8 9.70 -7.78 -16.24
CA ASP A 8 8.77 -6.70 -15.98
C ASP A 8 9.50 -5.38 -15.78
N VAL A 9 8.83 -4.28 -16.12
CA VAL A 9 9.41 -2.92 -16.07
C VAL A 9 9.49 -2.39 -14.64
N HIS A 10 8.64 -2.89 -13.73
CA HIS A 10 8.60 -2.42 -12.35
C HIS A 10 9.65 -3.12 -11.48
N PRO A 11 10.17 -2.43 -10.44
CA PRO A 11 11.01 -3.05 -9.43
C PRO A 11 10.32 -4.28 -8.81
N PRO A 12 11.06 -5.37 -8.55
CA PRO A 12 10.46 -6.67 -8.21
C PRO A 12 9.82 -6.70 -6.82
N LEU A 13 10.14 -5.75 -5.94
CA LEU A 13 9.73 -5.75 -4.53
C LEU A 13 8.21 -5.77 -4.36
N GLY A 14 7.48 -4.89 -5.06
CA GLY A 14 6.03 -4.82 -4.95
C GLY A 14 5.35 -6.12 -5.42
N LYS A 15 5.82 -6.70 -6.53
CA LYS A 15 5.30 -7.98 -7.03
C LYS A 15 5.62 -9.15 -6.10
N MET A 16 6.78 -9.14 -5.46
CA MET A 16 7.14 -10.15 -4.46
C MET A 16 6.26 -10.08 -3.21
N LEU A 17 5.92 -8.88 -2.72
CA LEU A 17 5.00 -8.71 -1.59
C LEU A 17 3.58 -9.19 -1.91
N ILE A 18 3.07 -8.88 -3.11
CA ILE A 18 1.78 -9.41 -3.57
C ILE A 18 1.84 -10.94 -3.66
N ALA A 19 2.91 -11.50 -4.23
CA ALA A 19 3.09 -12.96 -4.30
C ALA A 19 3.16 -13.60 -2.91
N LEU A 20 3.83 -12.96 -1.94
CA LEU A 20 3.89 -13.41 -0.55
C LEU A 20 2.50 -13.38 0.10
N SER A 21 1.74 -12.30 -0.09
CA SER A 21 0.35 -12.22 0.40
C SER A 21 -0.52 -13.35 -0.16
N GLY A 22 -0.35 -13.67 -1.45
CA GLY A 22 -1.02 -14.81 -2.09
C GLY A 22 -0.65 -16.14 -1.44
N VAL A 23 0.64 -16.39 -1.19
CA VAL A 23 1.08 -17.62 -0.52
C VAL A 23 0.49 -17.73 0.90
N LEU A 24 0.46 -16.64 1.66
CA LEU A 24 -0.12 -16.60 3.00
C LEU A 24 -1.63 -16.88 3.01
N THR A 25 -2.35 -16.45 1.96
CA THR A 25 -3.81 -16.61 1.86
C THR A 25 -4.23 -17.87 1.12
N GLY A 26 -3.28 -18.81 0.87
CA GLY A 26 -3.55 -20.10 0.24
C GLY A 26 -3.76 -20.05 -1.27
N TYR A 27 -3.24 -19.01 -1.94
CA TYR A 27 -3.29 -18.90 -3.40
C TYR A 27 -2.28 -19.83 -4.07
N ASN A 28 -2.79 -20.78 -4.86
CA ASN A 28 -2.00 -21.88 -5.45
C ASN A 28 -1.30 -21.51 -6.77
N GLY A 29 -1.35 -20.24 -7.21
CA GLY A 29 -0.70 -19.80 -8.46
C GLY A 29 -1.39 -20.28 -9.74
N SER A 30 -2.59 -20.87 -9.63
CA SER A 30 -3.31 -21.52 -10.72
C SER A 30 -3.95 -20.55 -11.72
N PHE A 31 -4.03 -19.26 -11.40
CA PHE A 31 -4.67 -18.26 -12.26
C PHE A 31 -3.65 -17.22 -12.78
N PRO A 32 -3.36 -17.20 -14.09
CA PRO A 32 -2.54 -16.16 -14.68
C PRO A 32 -3.34 -14.85 -14.73
N PHE A 33 -2.91 -13.83 -14.00
CA PHE A 33 -3.47 -12.47 -14.10
C PHE A 33 -2.92 -11.76 -15.35
N GLU A 34 -3.24 -12.28 -16.54
CA GLU A 34 -2.72 -11.75 -17.82
C GLU A 34 -3.60 -10.66 -18.42
N LYS A 35 -4.93 -10.76 -18.27
CA LYS A 35 -5.88 -9.80 -18.86
C LYS A 35 -6.79 -9.16 -17.80
N PRO A 36 -6.93 -7.83 -17.81
CA PRO A 36 -7.96 -7.16 -17.02
C PRO A 36 -9.35 -7.62 -17.47
N GLY A 37 -10.15 -8.16 -16.54
CA GLY A 37 -11.54 -8.57 -16.82
C GLY A 37 -11.78 -10.09 -16.85
N ASP A 38 -10.74 -10.91 -16.69
CA ASP A 38 -10.93 -12.35 -16.55
C ASP A 38 -11.68 -12.66 -15.24
N LYS A 39 -12.68 -13.55 -15.34
CA LYS A 39 -13.47 -13.96 -14.18
C LYS A 39 -12.61 -14.81 -13.25
N TYR A 40 -12.63 -14.48 -11.96
CA TYR A 40 -11.93 -15.21 -10.91
C TYR A 40 -12.64 -16.54 -10.60
N GLU A 41 -12.54 -17.53 -11.49
CA GLU A 41 -13.12 -18.84 -11.26
C GLU A 41 -12.26 -19.64 -10.25
N GLY A 42 -12.76 -19.78 -9.01
CA GLY A 42 -12.13 -20.63 -7.99
C GLY A 42 -10.86 -20.06 -7.34
N VAL A 43 -10.62 -18.74 -7.48
CA VAL A 43 -9.39 -18.08 -6.98
C VAL A 43 -9.67 -17.27 -5.72
N ASN A 44 -8.93 -17.52 -4.64
CA ASN A 44 -8.92 -16.66 -3.45
C ASN A 44 -8.11 -15.38 -3.69
N TYR A 45 -8.65 -14.44 -4.48
CA TYR A 45 -8.05 -13.12 -4.74
C TYR A 45 -8.30 -12.13 -3.59
N VAL A 46 -9.25 -12.44 -2.69
CA VAL A 46 -9.65 -11.57 -1.58
C VAL A 46 -8.46 -11.27 -0.66
N GLY A 47 -7.62 -12.27 -0.36
CA GLY A 47 -6.47 -12.09 0.51
C GLY A 47 -5.40 -11.11 -0.03
N MET A 48 -5.18 -11.10 -1.35
CA MET A 48 -4.28 -10.12 -1.97
C MET A 48 -4.87 -8.70 -1.93
N ARG A 49 -6.20 -8.58 -2.10
CA ARG A 49 -6.89 -7.29 -1.99
C ARG A 49 -6.87 -6.76 -0.57
N GLU A 50 -7.11 -7.61 0.42
CA GLU A 50 -7.03 -7.24 1.84
C GLU A 50 -5.62 -6.75 2.18
N PHE A 51 -4.57 -7.42 1.70
CA PHE A 51 -3.20 -6.95 1.88
C PHE A 51 -2.96 -5.55 1.30
N CYS A 52 -3.37 -5.30 0.06
CA CYS A 52 -3.29 -3.96 -0.55
C CYS A 52 -4.12 -2.91 0.20
N SER A 53 -5.32 -3.29 0.66
CA SER A 53 -6.22 -2.41 1.40
C SER A 53 -5.68 -2.07 2.79
N ILE A 54 -5.04 -3.01 3.48
CA ILE A 54 -4.39 -2.77 4.79
C ILE A 54 -3.23 -1.79 4.63
N LEU A 55 -2.36 -2.00 3.63
CA LEU A 55 -1.24 -1.09 3.35
C LEU A 55 -1.73 0.30 2.91
N GLY A 56 -2.79 0.34 2.10
CA GLY A 56 -3.48 1.56 1.71
C GLY A 56 -4.14 2.31 2.88
N GLY A 57 -4.74 1.58 3.80
CA GLY A 57 -5.33 2.14 5.01
C GLY A 57 -4.28 2.73 5.96
N ALA A 58 -3.08 2.15 5.99
CA ALA A 58 -1.95 2.66 6.77
C ALA A 58 -1.42 4.03 6.28
N LEU A 59 -1.80 4.47 5.06
CA LEU A 59 -1.47 5.81 4.58
C LEU A 59 -2.06 6.91 5.48
N ILE A 60 -3.29 6.72 5.95
CA ILE A 60 -4.03 7.69 6.78
C ILE A 60 -3.30 8.00 8.11
N PRO A 61 -2.95 7.01 8.95
CA PRO A 61 -2.20 7.28 10.17
C PRO A 61 -0.78 7.81 9.89
N PHE A 62 -0.13 7.41 8.80
CA PHE A 62 1.19 7.95 8.43
C PHE A 62 1.13 9.43 8.04
N THR A 63 0.09 9.85 7.30
CA THR A 63 -0.14 11.27 7.01
C THR A 63 -0.35 12.06 8.29
N PHE A 64 -1.13 11.53 9.25
CA PHE A 64 -1.33 12.17 10.55
C PHE A 64 -0.02 12.38 11.30
N ILE A 65 0.79 11.32 11.45
CA ILE A 65 2.07 11.37 12.15
C ILE A 65 3.05 12.34 11.47
N SER A 66 3.12 12.32 10.13
CA SER A 66 4.02 13.20 9.37
C SER A 66 3.76 14.67 9.67
N ILE A 67 2.48 15.06 9.68
CA ILE A 67 2.07 16.47 9.86
C ILE A 67 2.14 16.87 11.32
N TRP A 68 1.85 15.95 12.23
CA TRP A 68 2.08 16.14 13.65
C TRP A 68 3.53 16.50 13.96
N GLU A 69 4.50 15.77 13.40
CA GLU A 69 5.93 16.02 13.59
C GLU A 69 6.41 17.33 12.96
N MET A 70 5.70 17.86 11.95
CA MET A 70 6.07 19.12 11.29
C MET A 70 5.46 20.35 11.95
N THR A 71 4.23 20.26 12.46
CA THR A 71 3.46 21.43 12.91
C THR A 71 3.17 21.41 14.42
N HIS A 72 3.24 20.24 15.07
CA HIS A 72 2.82 20.03 16.47
C HIS A 72 1.38 20.53 16.78
N SER A 73 0.53 20.65 15.76
CA SER A 73 -0.85 21.12 15.89
C SER A 73 -1.82 19.99 15.58
N LEU A 74 -2.71 19.69 16.53
CA LEU A 74 -3.73 18.65 16.37
C LEU A 74 -4.66 18.97 15.21
N ASN A 75 -5.11 20.23 15.09
CA ASN A 75 -6.06 20.66 14.06
C ASN A 75 -5.50 20.44 12.65
N ALA A 76 -4.21 20.73 12.44
CA ALA A 76 -3.55 20.53 11.15
C ALA A 76 -3.43 19.03 10.82
N ALA A 77 -2.97 18.22 11.78
CA ALA A 77 -2.80 16.79 11.59
C ALA A 77 -4.14 16.07 11.32
N THR A 78 -5.19 16.41 12.08
CA THR A 78 -6.53 15.84 11.88
C THR A 78 -7.09 16.21 10.52
N LEU A 79 -7.06 17.50 10.15
CA LEU A 79 -7.60 17.97 8.86
C LEU A 79 -6.94 17.26 7.68
N SER A 80 -5.62 17.16 7.67
CA SER A 80 -4.90 16.51 6.58
C SER A 80 -5.16 15.01 6.51
N SER A 81 -5.22 14.31 7.65
CA SER A 81 -5.59 12.89 7.67
C SER A 81 -7.01 12.65 7.15
N THR A 82 -7.97 13.53 7.48
CA THR A 82 -9.35 13.45 6.96
C THR A 82 -9.43 13.74 5.47
N LEU A 83 -8.64 14.69 4.94
CA LEU A 83 -8.59 14.96 3.51
C LEU A 83 -8.12 13.75 2.71
N VAL A 84 -7.11 13.03 3.20
CA VAL A 84 -6.63 11.79 2.56
C VAL A 84 -7.64 10.66 2.74
N LEU A 85 -8.32 10.56 3.88
CA LEU A 85 -9.34 9.54 4.13
C LEU A 85 -10.52 9.67 3.16
N PHE A 86 -10.96 10.90 2.88
CA PHE A 86 -12.07 11.18 1.96
C PHE A 86 -11.64 11.34 0.49
N ASP A 87 -10.37 11.12 0.18
CA ASP A 87 -9.91 11.12 -1.20
C ASP A 87 -10.35 9.85 -1.93
N VAL A 88 -11.29 10.02 -2.86
CA VAL A 88 -11.84 8.94 -3.69
C VAL A 88 -10.75 8.29 -4.55
N GLY A 89 -9.71 9.04 -4.95
CA GLY A 89 -8.58 8.48 -5.70
C GLY A 89 -7.82 7.43 -4.88
N THR A 90 -7.47 7.78 -3.64
CA THR A 90 -6.79 6.87 -2.71
C THR A 90 -7.65 5.65 -2.37
N LEU A 91 -8.96 5.83 -2.15
CA LEU A 91 -9.89 4.71 -1.89
C LEU A 91 -10.06 3.77 -3.10
N THR A 92 -10.02 4.30 -4.32
CA THR A 92 -10.13 3.47 -5.53
C THR A 92 -8.83 2.73 -5.82
N LEU A 93 -7.66 3.31 -5.59
CA LEU A 93 -6.38 2.62 -5.82
C LEU A 93 -6.13 1.48 -4.83
N THR A 94 -6.55 1.65 -3.57
CA THR A 94 -6.21 0.73 -2.47
C THR A 94 -7.06 -0.55 -2.41
N GLN A 95 -8.24 -0.56 -3.05
CA GLN A 95 -9.12 -1.74 -3.10
C GLN A 95 -8.72 -2.76 -4.18
N TYR A 96 -7.89 -2.36 -5.14
CA TYR A 96 -7.44 -3.23 -6.23
C TYR A 96 -6.04 -3.80 -5.93
N ILE A 97 -5.71 -4.91 -6.58
CA ILE A 97 -4.39 -5.57 -6.45
C ILE A 97 -3.40 -4.83 -7.35
N LEU A 98 -3.15 -3.55 -7.05
CA LEU A 98 -2.16 -2.72 -7.73
C LEU A 98 -0.85 -2.67 -6.94
N LEU A 99 0.22 -2.24 -7.61
CA LEU A 99 1.50 -1.96 -6.97
C LEU A 99 1.49 -0.62 -6.22
N ASP A 100 0.56 0.27 -6.57
CA ASP A 100 0.47 1.63 -6.04
C ASP A 100 0.29 1.71 -4.51
N PRO A 101 -0.59 0.92 -3.86
CA PRO A 101 -0.74 0.95 -2.41
C PRO A 101 0.54 0.60 -1.66
N ILE A 102 1.32 -0.34 -2.20
CA ILE A 102 2.61 -0.77 -1.64
C ILE A 102 3.65 0.34 -1.80
N LEU A 103 3.71 0.95 -2.99
CA LEU A 103 4.60 2.06 -3.29
C LEU A 103 4.31 3.27 -2.38
N LEU A 104 3.04 3.67 -2.30
CA LEU A 104 2.59 4.78 -1.46
C LEU A 104 2.91 4.54 0.02
N PHE A 105 2.73 3.31 0.51
CA PHE A 105 3.06 2.93 1.88
C PHE A 105 4.54 3.17 2.19
N PHE A 106 5.44 2.67 1.36
CA PHE A 106 6.88 2.86 1.58
C PHE A 106 7.34 4.31 1.39
N MET A 107 6.71 5.06 0.47
CA MET A 107 6.99 6.49 0.33
C MET A 107 6.61 7.27 1.59
N LEU A 108 5.39 7.09 2.11
CA LEU A 108 4.96 7.76 3.34
C LEU A 108 5.76 7.29 4.55
N ALA A 109 6.08 6.00 4.67
CA ALA A 109 6.93 5.49 5.74
C ALA A 109 8.32 6.15 5.74
N SER A 110 8.92 6.29 4.55
CA SER A 110 10.21 6.98 4.38
C SER A 110 10.09 8.46 4.77
N PHE A 111 8.99 9.12 4.38
CA PHE A 111 8.73 10.51 4.73
C PHE A 111 8.55 10.71 6.23
N VAL A 112 7.77 9.86 6.91
CA VAL A 112 7.64 9.85 8.38
C VAL A 112 9.01 9.70 9.05
N GLY A 113 9.86 8.80 8.53
CA GLY A 113 11.23 8.62 9.02
C GLY A 113 12.06 9.90 8.94
N ILE A 114 11.97 10.62 7.82
CA ILE A 114 12.64 11.92 7.65
C ILE A 114 12.08 12.97 8.62
N CYS A 115 10.75 13.06 8.75
CA CYS A 115 10.10 14.00 9.69
C CYS A 115 10.55 13.74 11.13
N LYS A 116 10.54 12.48 11.58
CA LYS A 116 11.01 12.11 12.91
C LYS A 116 12.50 12.39 13.11
N PHE A 117 13.34 12.10 12.12
CA PHE A 117 14.77 12.38 12.20
C PHE A 117 15.04 13.89 12.34
N ARG A 118 14.32 14.73 11.60
CA ARG A 118 14.43 16.19 11.71
C ARG A 118 13.91 16.70 13.05
N SER A 119 12.77 16.20 13.50
CA SER A 119 12.17 16.53 14.80
C SER A 119 13.16 16.26 15.95
N LEU A 120 13.82 15.10 15.95
CA LEU A 120 14.85 14.74 16.94
C LEU A 120 16.14 15.57 16.86
N THR A 121 16.48 16.11 15.68
CA THR A 121 17.68 16.94 15.50
C THR A 121 17.43 18.40 15.90
N ALA A 122 16.16 18.84 15.87
CA ALA A 122 15.76 20.20 16.20
C ALA A 122 15.48 20.43 17.70
N SER A 123 15.41 19.36 18.50
CA SER A 123 15.25 19.37 19.96
C SER A 123 16.60 19.32 20.68
#